data_AF-A0A2E6Q089-F1
#
_entry.id   AF-A0A2E6Q089-F1
#
_cell.length_a   1.000
_cell.length_b   1.000
_cell.length_c   1.000
_cell.angle_alpha   90.00
_cell.angle_beta   90.00
_cell.angle_gamma   90.00
#
_symmetry.space_group_name_H-M   'P 1'
#
loop_
_entity.id
_entity.type
_entity.pdbx_description
1 polymer ?
#
loop_
_entity_poly.entity_id
_entity_poly.type
_entity_poly.pdbx_seq_one_letter_code
_entity_poly.pdbx_strand_id
1 'polypeptide(L)'
;MDHGPIVAIVYSIGDLNCHQKYERSYQINGNQTAVCARDIGILIGFVVGALAWSRFGLNRYTIRDSFLSMLPDDKLEPLYKTDRRLAAMIIILFIGVLPTGVDGFTQLLTDYESNNTLRLLTGSTAGAALAWLVGATISARSSDFADLGEVLLPADASLRIRK
;
A
#
# COMPACT_ATOMS: atom_id res chain seq x y z
N MET A 1 22.06 28.84 -0.89
CA MET A 1 20.84 29.53 -0.42
C MET A 1 20.58 28.98 0.96
N ASP A 2 20.53 29.83 1.99
CA ASP A 2 20.14 29.38 3.34
C ASP A 2 18.65 29.03 3.30
N HIS A 3 18.36 27.76 3.05
CA HIS A 3 17.02 27.26 3.17
C HIS A 3 16.70 27.20 4.67
N GLY A 4 15.63 27.88 5.10
CA GLY A 4 15.27 27.96 6.52
C GLY A 4 15.14 26.59 7.20
N PRO A 5 15.09 26.52 8.54
CA PRO A 5 15.21 25.28 9.30
C PRO A 5 14.19 24.19 8.90
N ILE A 6 13.00 24.59 8.46
CA ILE A 6 11.97 23.66 7.96
C ILE A 6 12.45 22.91 6.71
N VAL A 7 13.10 23.61 5.78
CA VAL A 7 13.61 22.98 4.55
C VAL A 7 14.74 22.01 4.90
N ALA A 8 15.64 22.41 5.80
CA ALA A 8 16.70 21.51 6.27
C ALA A 8 16.10 20.21 6.84
N ILE A 9 15.08 20.30 7.70
CA ILE A 9 14.40 19.12 8.25
C ILE A 9 13.79 18.25 7.15
N VAL A 10 13.05 18.83 6.22
CA VAL A 10 12.39 18.08 5.12
C VAL A 10 13.42 17.35 4.26
N TYR A 11 14.52 18.02 3.88
CA TYR A 11 15.57 17.39 3.07
C TYR A 11 16.39 16.38 3.87
N SER A 12 16.60 16.58 5.17
CA SER A 12 17.24 15.57 6.03
C SER A 12 16.40 14.29 6.14
N ILE A 13 15.07 14.41 6.29
CA ILE A 13 14.18 13.23 6.26
C ILE A 13 14.24 12.56 4.89
N GLY A 14 14.28 13.34 3.82
CA GLY A 14 14.44 12.84 2.46
C GLY A 14 15.73 12.04 2.29
N ASP A 15 16.86 12.56 2.75
CA ASP A 15 18.19 11.94 2.62
C ASP A 15 18.30 10.62 3.40
N LEU A 16 17.61 10.52 4.55
CA LEU A 16 17.54 9.28 5.32
C LEU A 16 16.78 8.16 4.60
N ASN A 17 15.77 8.50 3.78
CA ASN A 17 14.89 7.51 3.14
C ASN A 17 15.16 7.33 1.65
N CYS A 18 15.84 8.29 1.03
CA CYS A 18 16.07 8.39 -0.40
C CYS A 18 17.50 8.84 -0.66
N HIS A 19 18.13 8.32 -1.71
CA HIS A 19 19.49 8.73 -2.08
C HIS A 19 19.55 10.11 -2.75
N GLN A 20 18.41 10.82 -2.85
CA GLN A 20 18.27 12.19 -3.39
C GLN A 20 19.04 12.46 -4.70
N LYS A 21 19.08 11.48 -5.60
CA LYS A 21 19.73 11.64 -6.90
C LYS A 21 19.00 12.67 -7.76
N TYR A 22 19.73 13.68 -8.23
CA TYR A 22 19.18 14.80 -9.02
C TYR A 22 18.46 14.30 -10.27
N GLU A 23 19.08 13.36 -10.99
CA GLU A 23 18.57 12.75 -12.23
C GLU A 23 17.30 11.89 -12.04
N ARG A 24 16.96 11.55 -10.79
CA ARG A 24 15.78 10.73 -10.43
C ARG A 24 14.71 11.53 -9.70
N SER A 25 14.91 12.84 -9.55
CA SER A 25 14.05 13.75 -8.79
C SER A 25 13.38 14.74 -9.72
N TYR A 26 12.24 15.29 -9.31
CA TYR A 26 11.61 16.38 -10.05
C TYR A 26 12.26 17.71 -9.67
N GLN A 27 12.18 18.69 -10.58
CA GLN A 27 12.55 20.06 -10.31
C GLN A 27 11.31 20.94 -10.32
N ILE A 28 11.09 21.63 -9.21
CA ILE A 28 9.96 22.55 -9.03
C ILE A 28 10.55 23.92 -8.71
N ASN A 29 10.23 24.93 -9.52
CA ASN A 29 10.76 26.29 -9.39
C ASN A 29 12.29 26.35 -9.28
N GLY A 30 13.00 25.52 -10.07
CA GLY A 30 14.47 25.43 -10.06
C GLY A 30 15.07 24.67 -8.88
N ASN A 31 14.25 24.11 -7.98
CA ASN A 31 14.72 23.32 -6.84
C ASN A 31 14.41 21.83 -7.03
N GLN A 32 15.39 20.97 -6.74
CA GLN A 32 15.18 19.52 -6.69
C GLN A 32 14.21 19.16 -5.56
N THR A 33 13.28 18.24 -5.76
CA THR A 33 12.43 17.71 -4.68
C THR A 33 13.25 16.97 -3.61
N ALA A 34 12.79 17.01 -2.35
CA ALA A 34 13.47 16.36 -1.23
C ALA A 34 13.51 14.82 -1.31
N VAL A 35 12.74 14.21 -2.20
CA VAL A 35 12.74 12.77 -2.45
C VAL A 35 12.65 12.51 -3.95
N CYS A 36 12.99 11.29 -4.38
CA CYS A 36 12.97 10.93 -5.79
C CYS A 36 11.53 10.71 -6.31
N ALA A 37 11.39 10.63 -7.64
CA ALA A 37 10.11 10.40 -8.30
C ALA A 37 9.41 9.11 -7.83
N ARG A 38 10.17 8.08 -7.44
CA ARG A 38 9.61 6.82 -6.92
C ARG A 38 8.94 7.01 -5.56
N ASP A 39 9.58 7.73 -4.64
CA ASP A 39 9.03 7.96 -3.31
C ASP A 39 7.81 8.87 -3.37
N ILE A 40 7.82 9.87 -4.28
CA ILE A 40 6.63 10.67 -4.59
C ILE A 40 5.50 9.76 -5.08
N GLY A 41 5.82 8.81 -5.96
CA GLY A 41 4.89 7.77 -6.40
C GLY A 41 4.30 6.99 -5.23
N ILE A 42 5.14 6.44 -4.35
CA ILE A 42 4.72 5.68 -3.16
C ILE A 42 3.80 6.53 -2.26
N LEU A 43 4.14 7.80 -2.00
CA LEU A 43 3.33 8.69 -1.18
C LEU A 43 1.97 8.98 -1.82
N ILE A 44 1.93 9.29 -3.12
CA ILE A 44 0.68 9.52 -3.86
C ILE A 44 -0.18 8.25 -3.86
N GLY A 45 0.44 7.10 -4.16
CA GLY A 45 -0.22 5.79 -4.15
C GLY A 45 -0.81 5.48 -2.79
N PHE A 46 -0.08 5.76 -1.70
CA PHE A 46 -0.56 5.58 -0.35
C PHE A 46 -1.79 6.44 -0.06
N VAL A 47 -1.75 7.73 -0.41
CA VAL A 47 -2.90 8.63 -0.21
C VAL A 47 -4.11 8.15 -1.01
N VAL A 48 -3.95 7.80 -2.28
CA VAL A 48 -5.04 7.29 -3.13
C VAL A 48 -5.59 5.96 -2.59
N GLY A 49 -4.72 5.04 -2.18
CA GLY A 49 -5.10 3.77 -1.58
C GLY A 49 -5.84 3.94 -0.26
N ALA A 50 -5.41 4.89 0.58
CA ALA A 50 -6.09 5.21 1.84
C ALA A 50 -7.47 5.85 1.60
N LEU A 51 -7.59 6.71 0.57
CA LEU A 51 -8.88 7.25 0.14
C LEU A 51 -9.79 6.14 -0.37
N ALA A 52 -9.30 5.21 -1.19
CA ALA A 52 -10.09 4.06 -1.63
C ALA A 52 -10.53 3.20 -0.44
N TRP A 53 -9.63 2.89 0.49
CA TRP A 53 -9.95 2.16 1.72
C TRP A 53 -11.05 2.87 2.53
N SER A 54 -10.96 4.19 2.68
CA SER A 54 -11.97 4.95 3.45
C SER A 54 -13.38 4.81 2.90
N ARG A 55 -13.55 4.44 1.62
CA ARG A 55 -14.86 4.36 0.95
C ARG A 55 -15.38 2.94 0.81
N PHE A 56 -14.49 1.96 0.74
CA PHE A 56 -14.85 0.59 0.40
C PHE A 56 -14.39 -0.43 1.44
N GLY A 57 -13.39 -0.11 2.26
CA GLY A 57 -12.86 -1.00 3.28
C GLY A 57 -13.81 -1.17 4.45
N LEU A 58 -13.97 -2.41 4.90
CA LEU A 58 -14.83 -2.79 6.03
C LEU A 58 -14.01 -3.51 7.10
N ASN A 59 -14.43 -3.33 8.36
CA ASN A 59 -13.96 -4.19 9.45
C ASN A 59 -14.69 -5.53 9.36
N ARG A 60 -13.94 -6.63 9.20
CA ARG A 60 -14.44 -8.02 9.25
C ARG A 60 -13.70 -8.85 10.30
N TYR A 61 -13.40 -8.24 11.45
CA TYR A 61 -12.76 -8.84 12.63
C TYR A 61 -11.28 -9.22 12.47
N THR A 62 -10.90 -9.96 11.43
CA THR A 62 -9.50 -10.32 11.17
C THR A 62 -8.89 -9.41 10.11
N ILE A 63 -7.55 -9.27 10.13
CA ILE A 63 -6.83 -8.47 9.13
C ILE A 63 -7.08 -9.01 7.72
N ARG A 64 -7.03 -10.33 7.51
CA ARG A 64 -7.23 -10.93 6.18
C ARG A 64 -8.65 -10.72 5.65
N ASP A 65 -9.65 -10.84 6.51
CA ASP A 65 -11.05 -10.73 6.09
C ASP A 65 -11.39 -9.26 5.83
N SER A 66 -10.90 -8.36 6.68
CA SER A 66 -11.00 -6.90 6.47
C SER A 66 -10.25 -6.52 5.19
N PHE A 67 -9.04 -7.01 4.97
CA PHE A 67 -8.27 -6.75 3.76
C PHE A 67 -9.04 -7.16 2.51
N LEU A 68 -9.62 -8.36 2.50
CA LEU A 68 -10.38 -8.84 1.34
C LEU A 68 -11.70 -8.10 1.13
N SER A 69 -12.22 -7.34 2.11
CA SER A 69 -13.49 -6.60 1.99
C SER A 69 -13.51 -5.54 0.87
N MET A 70 -12.34 -5.10 0.42
CA MET A 70 -12.19 -4.21 -0.74
C MET A 70 -12.60 -4.89 -2.06
N LEU A 71 -12.78 -6.21 -2.07
CA LEU A 71 -13.27 -6.98 -3.21
C LEU A 71 -14.75 -7.39 -2.98
N PRO A 72 -15.55 -7.48 -4.06
CA PRO A 72 -16.93 -7.95 -3.97
C PRO A 72 -17.08 -9.37 -3.39
N ASP A 73 -18.11 -9.58 -2.57
CA ASP A 73 -18.30 -10.84 -1.83
C ASP A 73 -18.54 -12.06 -2.72
N ASP A 74 -19.17 -11.90 -3.89
CA ASP A 74 -19.35 -12.95 -4.89
C ASP A 74 -18.00 -13.50 -5.40
N LYS A 75 -16.99 -12.63 -5.52
CA LYS A 75 -15.64 -13.04 -5.93
C LYS A 75 -14.85 -13.69 -4.80
N LEU A 76 -15.21 -13.42 -3.55
CA LEU A 76 -14.54 -13.96 -2.36
C LEU A 76 -15.04 -15.34 -1.97
N GLU A 77 -16.28 -15.68 -2.32
CA GLU A 77 -16.93 -16.94 -1.92
C GLU A 77 -16.05 -18.19 -2.11
N PRO A 78 -15.34 -18.39 -3.26
CA PRO A 78 -14.47 -19.55 -3.44
C PRO A 78 -13.26 -19.56 -2.50
N LEU A 79 -12.73 -18.38 -2.16
CA LEU A 79 -11.59 -18.23 -1.24
C LEU A 79 -11.98 -18.59 0.19
N TYR A 80 -13.22 -18.29 0.58
CA TYR A 80 -13.76 -18.69 1.87
C TYR A 80 -13.99 -20.19 1.96
N LYS A 81 -14.57 -20.79 0.91
CA LYS A 81 -14.83 -22.25 0.82
C LYS A 81 -13.55 -23.09 0.81
N THR A 82 -12.48 -22.61 0.17
CA THR A 82 -11.21 -23.34 0.02
C THR A 82 -10.13 -22.96 1.03
N ASP A 83 -10.45 -22.07 1.99
CA ASP A 83 -9.55 -21.51 3.00
C ASP A 83 -8.26 -20.86 2.43
N ARG A 84 -8.35 -20.28 1.23
CA ARG A 84 -7.20 -19.63 0.53
C ARG A 84 -7.08 -18.13 0.80
N ARG A 85 -7.80 -17.61 1.80
CA ARG A 85 -7.89 -16.16 2.11
C ARG A 85 -6.53 -15.51 2.37
N LEU A 86 -5.70 -16.15 3.20
CA LEU A 86 -4.36 -15.63 3.52
C LEU A 86 -3.47 -15.61 2.27
N ALA A 87 -3.48 -16.68 1.49
CA ALA A 87 -2.72 -16.74 0.23
C ALA A 87 -3.17 -15.65 -0.74
N ALA A 88 -4.48 -15.44 -0.89
CA ALA A 88 -5.02 -14.37 -1.74
C ALA A 88 -4.56 -12.97 -1.29
N MET A 89 -4.61 -12.68 0.01
CA MET A 89 -4.08 -11.42 0.57
C MET A 89 -2.60 -11.23 0.22
N ILE A 90 -1.77 -12.25 0.44
CA ILE A 90 -0.33 -12.20 0.13
C ILE A 90 -0.10 -11.99 -1.38
N ILE A 91 -0.84 -12.68 -2.23
CA ILE A 91 -0.74 -12.55 -3.69
C ILE A 91 -1.10 -11.13 -4.13
N ILE A 92 -2.19 -10.54 -3.61
CA ILE A 92 -2.59 -9.17 -3.93
C ILE A 92 -1.50 -8.17 -3.51
N LEU A 93 -0.94 -8.33 -2.30
CA LEU A 93 0.16 -7.49 -1.83
C LEU A 93 1.41 -7.63 -2.71
N PHE A 94 1.76 -8.86 -3.08
CA PHE A 94 2.89 -9.12 -3.95
C PHE A 94 2.69 -8.47 -5.31
N ILE A 95 1.51 -8.61 -5.93
CA ILE A 95 1.16 -7.95 -7.19
C ILE A 95 1.27 -6.43 -7.07
N GLY A 96 0.86 -5.85 -5.93
CA GLY A 96 0.95 -4.40 -5.70
C GLY A 96 2.39 -3.87 -5.65
N VAL A 97 3.30 -4.62 -5.02
CA VAL A 97 4.73 -4.25 -4.90
C VAL A 97 5.54 -4.65 -6.13
N LEU A 98 5.08 -5.66 -6.89
CA LEU A 98 5.80 -6.24 -8.02
C LEU A 98 6.29 -5.21 -9.04
N PRO A 99 5.50 -4.20 -9.49
CA PRO A 99 5.99 -3.20 -10.44
C PRO A 99 7.21 -2.42 -9.94
N THR A 100 7.19 -1.96 -8.69
CA THR A 100 8.35 -1.28 -8.07
C THR A 100 9.53 -2.24 -7.94
N GLY A 101 9.27 -3.47 -7.51
CA GLY A 101 10.29 -4.51 -7.36
C GLY A 101 11.00 -4.78 -8.69
N VAL A 102 10.25 -5.10 -9.75
CA VAL A 102 10.80 -5.36 -11.08
C VAL A 102 11.60 -4.16 -11.58
N ASP A 103 11.02 -2.96 -11.55
CA ASP A 103 11.70 -1.73 -11.99
C ASP A 103 13.01 -1.48 -11.21
N GLY A 104 13.00 -1.66 -9.88
CA GLY A 104 14.19 -1.50 -9.04
C GLY A 104 15.25 -2.59 -9.26
N PHE A 105 14.85 -3.86 -9.32
CA PHE A 105 15.77 -4.99 -9.53
C PHE A 105 16.40 -4.97 -10.92
N THR A 106 15.63 -4.60 -11.97
CA THR A 106 16.20 -4.46 -13.32
C THR A 106 17.27 -3.36 -13.36
N GLN A 107 17.04 -2.23 -12.69
CA GLN A 107 18.05 -1.15 -12.55
C GLN A 107 19.26 -1.58 -11.71
N LEU A 108 19.10 -2.51 -10.76
CA LEU A 108 20.20 -3.03 -9.94
C LEU A 108 21.09 -4.01 -10.71
N LEU A 109 20.52 -4.75 -11.66
CA LEU A 109 21.18 -5.87 -12.35
C LEU A 109 21.65 -5.54 -13.78
N THR A 110 21.25 -4.39 -14.33
CA THR A 110 21.51 -4.03 -15.74
C THR A 110 21.81 -2.53 -15.89
N ASP A 111 22.27 -2.11 -17.07
CA ASP A 111 22.50 -0.69 -17.41
C ASP A 111 21.20 0.08 -17.72
N TYR A 112 20.04 -0.57 -17.61
CA TYR A 112 18.74 0.07 -17.77
C TYR A 112 18.51 1.10 -16.67
N GLU A 113 18.09 2.31 -17.04
CA GLU A 113 17.62 3.34 -16.11
C GLU A 113 16.19 3.73 -16.43
N SER A 114 15.33 3.73 -15.40
CA SER A 114 13.96 4.19 -15.55
C SER A 114 13.90 5.70 -15.77
N ASN A 115 12.80 6.20 -16.33
CA ASN A 115 12.50 7.63 -16.34
C ASN A 115 11.59 7.98 -15.15
N ASN A 116 11.48 9.28 -14.82
CA ASN A 116 10.72 9.72 -13.64
C ASN A 116 9.23 9.33 -13.70
N THR A 117 8.63 9.30 -14.88
CA THR A 117 7.23 8.86 -15.05
C THR A 117 7.06 7.40 -14.68
N LEU A 118 7.96 6.51 -15.14
CA LEU A 118 7.89 5.10 -14.79
C LEU A 118 8.12 4.89 -13.29
N ARG A 119 9.09 5.59 -12.69
CA ARG A 119 9.35 5.55 -11.23
C ARG A 119 8.12 5.95 -10.42
N LEU A 120 7.44 7.01 -10.85
CA LEU A 120 6.21 7.49 -10.24
C LEU A 120 5.10 6.42 -10.30
N LEU A 121 4.88 5.84 -11.48
CA LEU A 121 3.84 4.84 -11.70
C LEU A 121 4.11 3.55 -10.90
N THR A 122 5.32 3.00 -11.02
CA THR A 122 5.70 1.76 -10.30
C THR A 122 5.65 1.99 -8.80
N GLY A 123 6.17 3.11 -8.31
CA GLY A 123 6.11 3.51 -6.89
C GLY A 123 4.67 3.61 -6.37
N SER A 124 3.77 4.18 -7.16
CA SER A 124 2.37 4.36 -6.75
C SER A 124 1.63 3.05 -6.49
N THR A 125 1.92 1.98 -7.21
CA THR A 125 1.28 0.68 -6.96
C THR A 125 1.70 0.10 -5.61
N ALA A 126 2.98 0.23 -5.26
CA ALA A 126 3.50 -0.21 -3.96
C ALA A 126 2.90 0.61 -2.81
N GLY A 127 2.80 1.93 -2.99
CA GLY A 127 2.14 2.82 -2.03
C GLY A 127 0.67 2.46 -1.79
N ALA A 128 -0.10 2.22 -2.85
CA ALA A 128 -1.50 1.84 -2.74
C ALA A 128 -1.70 0.49 -2.04
N ALA A 129 -0.85 -0.50 -2.33
CA ALA A 129 -0.87 -1.79 -1.66
C ALA A 129 -0.56 -1.68 -0.16
N LEU A 130 0.41 -0.83 0.20
CA LEU A 130 0.72 -0.53 1.59
C LEU A 130 -0.47 0.13 2.31
N ALA A 131 -1.11 1.12 1.70
CA ALA A 131 -2.29 1.77 2.28
C ALA A 131 -3.47 0.81 2.49
N TRP A 132 -3.70 -0.10 1.53
CA TRP A 132 -4.71 -1.15 1.66
C TRP A 132 -4.42 -2.04 2.88
N LEU A 133 -3.18 -2.53 3.05
CA LEU A 133 -2.80 -3.33 4.22
C LEU A 133 -2.95 -2.57 5.54
N VAL A 134 -2.49 -1.32 5.58
CA VAL A 134 -2.57 -0.46 6.77
C VAL A 134 -4.03 -0.20 7.13
N GLY A 135 -4.87 0.13 6.15
CA GLY A 135 -6.31 0.30 6.34
C GLY A 135 -6.96 -0.94 6.95
N ALA A 136 -6.66 -2.12 6.41
CA ALA A 136 -7.15 -3.39 6.93
C ALA A 136 -6.68 -3.66 8.37
N THR A 137 -5.41 -3.38 8.66
CA THR A 137 -4.81 -3.62 9.97
C THR A 137 -5.40 -2.71 11.04
N ILE A 138 -5.58 -1.42 10.73
CA ILE A 138 -6.17 -0.46 11.66
C ILE A 138 -7.68 -0.71 11.86
N SER A 139 -8.36 -1.17 10.81
CA SER A 139 -9.81 -1.41 10.85
C SER A 139 -10.18 -2.73 11.52
N ALA A 140 -9.32 -3.75 11.48
CA ALA A 140 -9.58 -5.09 12.02
C ALA A 140 -9.61 -5.09 13.57
N ARG A 141 -10.69 -4.56 14.13
CA ARG A 141 -10.92 -4.44 15.57
C ARG A 141 -12.07 -5.32 16.00
N SER A 142 -11.83 -6.22 16.93
CA SER A 142 -12.88 -7.06 17.53
C SER A 142 -13.82 -6.25 18.44
N SER A 143 -13.36 -5.11 18.98
CA SER A 143 -14.14 -4.24 19.86
C SER A 143 -15.36 -3.60 19.20
N ASP A 144 -15.40 -3.59 17.86
CA ASP A 144 -16.50 -2.98 17.10
C ASP A 144 -17.71 -3.93 17.00
N PHE A 145 -17.62 -5.16 17.53
CA PHE A 145 -18.67 -6.18 17.51
C PHE A 145 -19.02 -6.63 18.94
N ALA A 146 -20.32 -6.76 19.24
CA ALA A 146 -20.79 -7.29 20.53
C ALA A 146 -20.76 -8.83 20.56
N ASP A 147 -20.97 -9.47 19.41
CA ASP A 147 -20.92 -10.92 19.23
C ASP A 147 -20.27 -11.31 17.90
N LEU A 148 -19.71 -12.52 17.82
CA LEU A 148 -19.08 -13.04 16.60
C LEU A 148 -20.06 -13.23 15.44
N GLY A 149 -21.36 -13.42 15.74
CA GLY A 149 -22.42 -13.54 14.74
C GLY A 149 -22.77 -12.24 14.03
N GLU A 150 -22.34 -11.07 14.55
CA GLU A 150 -22.53 -9.78 13.87
C GLU A 150 -21.58 -9.60 12.67
N VAL A 151 -20.49 -10.37 12.61
CA VAL A 151 -19.50 -10.28 11.55
C VAL A 151 -20.03 -10.94 10.29
N LEU A 152 -20.40 -10.12 9.30
CA LEU A 152 -20.83 -10.60 7.99
C LEU A 152 -19.60 -11.01 7.15
N LEU A 153 -19.55 -12.29 6.79
CA LEU A 153 -18.51 -12.86 5.93
C LEU A 153 -19.13 -13.49 4.67
N PRO A 154 -18.40 -13.49 3.54
CA PRO A 154 -18.79 -14.23 2.34
C PRO A 154 -19.02 -15.72 2.60
N ALA A 155 -19.78 -16.35 1.70
CA ALA A 155 -20.07 -17.80 1.72
C ALA A 155 -20.79 -18.30 2.99
N ASP A 156 -21.59 -17.44 3.64
CA ASP A 156 -22.25 -17.71 4.93
C ASP A 156 -21.26 -18.18 6.02
N ALA A 157 -19.99 -17.77 5.90
CA ALA A 157 -18.96 -18.15 6.86
C ALA A 157 -19.21 -17.47 8.21
N SER A 158 -18.94 -18.18 9.30
CA SER A 158 -19.11 -17.67 10.67
C SER A 158 -17.83 -17.80 11.46
N LEU A 159 -17.49 -16.80 12.28
CA LEU A 159 -16.42 -16.92 13.26
C LEU A 159 -16.88 -17.79 14.43
N ARG A 160 -16.01 -18.68 14.90
CA ARG A 160 -16.28 -19.56 16.05
C ARG A 160 -15.04 -19.64 16.93
N ILE A 161 -15.24 -19.51 18.25
CA ILE A 161 -14.20 -19.81 19.24
C ILE A 161 -14.26 -21.31 19.51
N ARG A 162 -13.16 -22.00 19.22
CA ARG A 162 -12.99 -23.38 19.67
C ARG A 162 -12.47 -23.33 21.11
N LYS A 163 -13.32 -23.74 22.06
CA LYS A 163 -12.91 -23.98 23.45
C LYS A 163 -11.99 -25.20 23.54
#